data_AF-A0A855K921-F1
#
_entry.id   AF-A0A855K921-F1
#
_cell.length_a   1.000
_cell.length_b   1.000
_cell.length_c   1.000
_cell.angle_alpha   90.00
_cell.angle_beta   90.00
_cell.angle_gamma   90.00
#
_symmetry.space_group_name_H-M   'P 1'
#
loop_
_entity.id
_entity.type
_entity.pdbx_description
1 polymer ?
#
loop_
_entity_poly.entity_id
_entity_poly.type
_entity_poly.pdbx_seq_one_letter_code
_entity_poly.pdbx_strand_id
1 'polypeptide(L)'
;KGLPLAYSKDMQDDKPPVFEAHDLLGLSIAAMTGMVESATFRTDRMRGLAEAGFATATDLADWLVREAGVPFREAHHITGQAVARAEAL
;
A
#
# COMPACT_ATOMS: atom_id res chain seq x y z
N LYS A 1 -16.39 21.92 -20.77
CA LYS A 1 -15.07 22.05 -21.48
C LYS A 1 -15.31 22.72 -22.83
N GLY A 2 -14.45 23.64 -23.28
CA GLY A 2 -14.62 24.35 -24.55
C GLY A 2 -15.49 25.61 -24.48
N LEU A 3 -15.72 26.14 -23.28
CA LEU A 3 -16.45 27.40 -23.09
C LEU A 3 -15.57 28.58 -23.54
N PRO A 4 -16.03 29.44 -24.49
CA PRO A 4 -15.33 30.66 -24.84
C PRO A 4 -15.40 31.66 -23.67
N LEU A 5 -14.46 32.60 -23.62
CA LEU A 5 -14.52 33.71 -22.67
C LEU A 5 -15.63 34.70 -23.07
N ALA A 6 -16.30 35.39 -22.15
CA ALA A 6 -16.13 35.38 -20.70
C ALA A 6 -17.23 34.57 -19.99
N TYR A 7 -18.15 35.21 -19.25
CA TYR A 7 -19.24 34.51 -18.55
C TYR A 7 -20.18 33.77 -19.52
N SER A 8 -20.56 32.55 -19.15
CA SER A 8 -21.62 31.78 -19.79
C SER A 8 -22.60 31.25 -18.74
N LYS A 9 -23.88 31.13 -19.10
CA LYS A 9 -24.92 30.57 -18.23
C LYS A 9 -24.62 29.12 -17.84
N ASP A 10 -23.94 28.36 -18.69
CA ASP A 10 -23.46 27.00 -18.42
C ASP A 10 -22.61 26.91 -17.14
N MET A 11 -21.97 28.02 -16.74
CA MET A 11 -21.21 28.07 -15.48
C MET A 11 -22.10 28.00 -14.24
N GLN A 12 -23.43 28.03 -14.35
CA GLN A 12 -24.34 27.84 -13.20
C GLN A 12 -24.38 26.38 -12.72
N ASP A 13 -24.01 25.44 -13.59
CA ASP A 13 -24.00 24.00 -13.29
C ASP A 13 -22.76 23.56 -12.49
N ASP A 14 -21.87 24.49 -12.11
CA ASP A 14 -20.65 24.21 -11.36
C ASP A 14 -20.91 23.87 -9.88
N LYS A 15 -21.87 24.55 -9.24
CA LYS A 15 -22.07 24.48 -7.79
C LYS A 15 -22.71 23.18 -7.34
N PRO A 16 -23.81 22.70 -7.95
CA PRO A 16 -24.45 21.47 -7.52
C PRO A 16 -23.49 20.27 -7.41
N PRO A 17 -22.69 19.92 -8.44
CA PRO A 17 -21.78 18.79 -8.33
C PRO A 17 -20.63 19.01 -7.34
N VAL A 18 -20.18 20.26 -7.16
CA VAL A 18 -19.13 20.58 -6.17
C VAL A 18 -19.66 20.42 -4.75
N PHE A 19 -20.87 20.89 -4.46
CA PHE A 19 -21.48 20.74 -3.14
C PHE A 19 -21.82 19.28 -2.83
N GLU A 20 -22.38 18.56 -3.81
CA GLU A 20 -22.65 17.13 -3.65
C GLU A 20 -21.36 16.33 -3.37
N ALA A 21 -20.28 16.60 -4.12
CA ALA A 21 -19.00 15.95 -3.89
C ALA A 21 -18.41 16.30 -2.51
N HIS A 22 -18.52 17.55 -2.07
CA HIS A 22 -18.06 17.99 -0.75
C HIS A 22 -18.79 17.23 0.37
N ASP A 23 -20.12 17.18 0.30
CA ASP A 23 -20.95 16.57 1.34
C ASP A 23 -20.73 15.04 1.39
N LEU A 24 -20.64 14.40 0.22
CA LEU A 24 -20.32 12.98 0.12
C LEU A 24 -18.93 12.66 0.66
N LEU A 25 -17.93 13.50 0.37
CA LEU A 25 -16.59 13.34 0.93
C LEU A 25 -16.60 13.47 2.45
N GLY A 26 -17.28 14.48 3.00
CA GLY A 26 -17.42 14.66 4.45
C GLY A 26 -18.05 13.45 5.14
N LEU A 27 -19.13 12.91 4.57
CA LEU A 27 -19.78 11.70 5.08
C LEU A 27 -18.85 10.48 5.00
N SER A 28 -18.15 10.33 3.87
CA SER A 28 -17.23 9.20 3.65
C SER A 28 -16.08 9.21 4.64
N ILE A 29 -15.50 10.38 4.90
CA ILE A 29 -14.43 10.55 5.91
C ILE A 29 -14.96 10.21 7.29
N ALA A 30 -16.11 10.75 7.70
CA ALA A 30 -16.67 10.47 9.02
C ALA A 30 -16.94 8.97 9.25
N ALA A 31 -17.47 8.29 8.23
CA ALA A 31 -17.68 6.84 8.28
C ALA A 31 -16.36 6.06 8.37
N MET A 32 -15.36 6.43 7.57
CA MET A 32 -14.04 5.79 7.60
C MET A 32 -13.31 6.03 8.92
N THR A 33 -13.41 7.23 9.50
CA THR A 33 -12.84 7.55 10.81
C THR A 33 -13.39 6.60 11.88
N GLY A 34 -14.71 6.48 12.00
CA GLY A 34 -15.32 5.57 12.97
C GLY A 34 -14.96 4.10 12.72
N MET A 35 -14.88 3.68 11.47
CA MET A 35 -14.45 2.32 11.10
C MET A 35 -13.01 2.03 11.53
N VAL A 36 -12.08 2.96 11.32
CA VAL A 36 -10.67 2.80 11.71
C VAL A 36 -10.50 2.90 13.22
N GLU A 37 -11.17 3.84 13.90
CA GLU A 37 -11.13 4.00 15.36
C GLU A 37 -11.63 2.75 16.10
N SER A 38 -12.66 2.10 15.57
CA SER A 38 -13.24 0.89 16.17
C SER A 38 -12.63 -0.42 15.65
N ALA A 39 -11.67 -0.35 14.73
CA ALA A 39 -11.05 -1.54 14.16
C ALA A 39 -10.29 -2.33 15.23
N THR A 40 -10.53 -3.64 15.28
CA THR A 40 -9.74 -4.57 16.10
C THR A 40 -8.84 -5.41 15.21
N PHE A 41 -7.53 -5.36 15.46
CA PHE A 41 -6.53 -6.10 14.70
C PHE A 41 -6.17 -7.40 15.39
N ARG A 42 -6.19 -8.51 14.63
CA ARG A 42 -5.72 -9.82 15.11
C ARG A 42 -4.22 -9.93 14.93
N THR A 43 -3.46 -9.26 15.79
CA THR A 43 -2.00 -9.10 15.69
C THR A 43 -1.27 -10.44 15.63
N ASP A 44 -1.70 -11.45 16.36
CA ASP A 44 -1.07 -12.78 16.33
C ASP A 44 -1.21 -13.45 14.96
N ARG A 45 -2.40 -13.35 14.34
CA ARG A 45 -2.61 -13.83 12.98
C ARG A 45 -1.79 -13.02 11.97
N MET A 46 -1.73 -11.70 12.15
CA MET A 46 -0.91 -10.84 11.28
C MET A 46 0.57 -11.21 11.37
N ARG A 47 1.09 -11.45 12.58
CA ARG A 47 2.46 -11.92 12.80
C ARG A 47 2.70 -13.27 12.15
N GLY A 48 1.82 -14.25 12.38
CA GLY A 48 1.97 -15.59 11.79
C GLY A 48 1.96 -15.56 10.26
N LEU A 49 1.21 -14.65 9.64
CA LEU A 49 1.25 -14.45 8.19
C LEU A 49 2.52 -13.73 7.72
N ALA A 50 3.04 -12.79 8.49
CA ALA A 50 4.29 -12.08 8.17
C ALA A 50 5.52 -13.00 8.28
N GLU A 51 5.49 -14.00 9.16
CA GLU A 51 6.55 -15.00 9.31
C GLU A 51 6.45 -16.13 8.27
N ALA A 52 5.31 -16.26 7.58
CA ALA A 52 5.10 -17.28 6.58
C ALA A 52 5.77 -16.93 5.24
N GLY A 53 6.10 -17.96 4.45
CA GLY A 53 6.48 -17.80 3.05
C GLY A 53 7.83 -17.11 2.81
N PHE A 54 8.74 -17.12 3.80
CA PHE A 54 10.10 -16.57 3.67
C PHE A 54 10.14 -15.11 3.20
N ALA A 55 9.18 -14.29 3.64
CA ALA A 55 9.08 -12.88 3.24
C ALA A 55 10.38 -12.08 3.51
N THR A 56 11.17 -12.48 4.51
CA THR A 56 12.46 -11.87 4.86
C THR A 56 13.64 -12.34 4.00
N ALA A 57 13.42 -13.19 3.00
CA ALA A 57 14.48 -13.62 2.07
C ALA A 57 15.09 -12.42 1.33
N THR A 58 14.26 -11.47 0.91
CA THR A 58 14.75 -10.23 0.28
C THR A 58 15.66 -9.45 1.23
N ASP A 59 15.29 -9.35 2.51
CA ASP A 59 16.12 -8.69 3.53
C ASP A 59 17.50 -9.36 3.67
N LEU A 60 17.55 -10.70 3.60
CA LEU A 60 18.80 -11.46 3.62
C LEU A 60 19.67 -11.15 2.39
N ALA A 61 19.08 -11.11 1.19
CA ALA A 61 19.80 -10.76 -0.03
C ALA A 61 20.37 -9.33 0.06
N ASP A 62 19.58 -8.37 0.51
CA ASP A 62 20.01 -6.98 0.69
C ASP A 62 21.11 -6.85 1.75
N TRP A 63 21.00 -7.61 2.85
CA TRP A 63 22.04 -7.66 3.88
C TRP A 63 23.36 -8.20 3.33
N LEU A 64 23.33 -9.27 2.52
CA LEU A 64 24.53 -9.82 1.88
C LEU A 64 25.20 -8.80 0.94
N VAL A 65 24.40 -8.01 0.23
CA VAL A 65 24.94 -6.94 -0.63
C VAL A 65 25.60 -5.85 0.21
N ARG A 66 24.91 -5.38 1.24
CA ARG A 66 25.34 -4.20 2.01
C ARG A 66 26.48 -4.50 2.97
N GLU A 67 26.35 -5.57 3.74
CA GLU A 67 27.24 -5.85 4.88
C GLU A 67 28.36 -6.83 4.49
N ALA A 68 28.09 -7.74 3.56
CA ALA A 68 29.08 -8.71 3.07
C ALA A 68 29.68 -8.34 1.70
N GLY A 69 29.22 -7.25 1.06
CA GLY A 69 29.76 -6.76 -0.21
C GLY A 69 29.50 -7.69 -1.40
N VAL A 70 28.54 -8.62 -1.30
CA VAL A 70 28.25 -9.61 -2.33
C VAL A 70 27.49 -8.94 -3.49
N PRO A 71 27.86 -9.14 -4.76
CA PRO A 71 27.07 -8.64 -5.88
C PRO A 71 25.63 -9.16 -5.84
N PHE A 72 24.65 -8.31 -6.12
CA PHE A 72 23.22 -8.65 -5.97
C PHE A 72 22.80 -9.98 -6.61
N ARG A 73 23.31 -10.28 -7.82
CA ARG A 73 23.01 -11.55 -8.51
C ARG A 73 23.41 -12.77 -7.68
N GLU A 74 24.57 -12.71 -7.04
CA GLU A 74 25.09 -13.78 -6.19
C GLU A 74 24.35 -13.82 -4.84
N ALA A 75 24.10 -12.67 -4.22
CA ALA A 75 23.30 -12.58 -2.99
C ALA A 75 21.89 -13.17 -3.16
N HIS A 76 21.23 -12.88 -4.29
CA HIS A 76 19.93 -13.45 -4.64
C HIS A 76 20.02 -14.97 -4.85
N HIS A 77 21.10 -15.47 -5.46
CA HIS A 77 21.31 -16.91 -5.63
C HIS A 77 21.51 -17.64 -4.30
N ILE A 78 22.37 -17.12 -3.43
CA ILE A 78 22.62 -17.64 -2.07
C ILE A 78 21.32 -17.69 -1.27
N THR A 79 20.57 -16.59 -1.27
CA THR A 79 19.29 -16.49 -0.58
C THR A 79 18.28 -17.50 -1.13
N GLY A 80 18.17 -17.64 -2.45
CA GLY A 80 17.27 -18.62 -3.08
C GLY A 80 17.59 -20.06 -2.69
N GLN A 81 18.88 -20.41 -2.58
CA GLN A 81 19.30 -21.73 -2.07
C GLN A 81 18.96 -21.92 -0.60
N ALA A 82 19.10 -20.88 0.23
CA ALA A 82 18.73 -20.91 1.64
C ALA A 82 17.22 -21.15 1.82
N VAL A 83 16.38 -20.45 1.05
CA VAL A 83 14.92 -20.63 1.02
C VAL A 83 14.55 -22.05 0.59
N ALA A 84 15.09 -22.53 -0.54
CA ALA A 84 14.80 -23.88 -1.02
C ALA A 84 15.19 -24.97 -0.01
N ARG A 85 16.27 -24.76 0.76
CA ARG A 85 16.65 -25.67 1.84
C ARG A 85 15.68 -25.59 3.02
N ALA A 86 15.25 -24.39 3.40
CA ALA A 86 14.32 -24.19 4.50
C ALA A 86 12.91 -24.72 4.19
N GLU A 87 12.49 -24.70 2.92
CA GLU A 87 11.23 -25.34 2.46
C GLU A 87 11.27 -26.87 2.54
N ALA A 88 12.46 -27.46 2.46
CA ALA A 88 12.66 -28.90 2.49
C ALA A 88 12.83 -29.49 3.91
N LEU A 89 12.87 -28.65 4.95
CA LEU A 89 12.96 -29.03 6.37
C LEU A 89 11.58 -29.09 7.02
#